data_AF-A0A1Q8VDN5-F1
#
_entry.id   AF-A0A1Q8VDN5-F1
#
_cell.length_a   1.000
_cell.length_b   1.000
_cell.length_c   1.000
_cell.angle_alpha   90.00
_cell.angle_beta   90.00
_cell.angle_gamma   90.00
#
_symmetry.space_group_name_H-M   'P 1'
#
loop_
_entity.id
_entity.type
_entity.pdbx_description
1 polymer ?
#
loop_
_entity_poly.entity_id
_entity_poly.type
_entity_poly.pdbx_seq_one_letter_code
_entity_poly.pdbx_strand_id
1 'polypeptide(L)'
;MSTTAPFGTWPSPITPGTITTRTVLLSQVRVDGADTYWVEQRASQAGRNVLLRRDGDGQIGEVLPLTPADELVDVRTRVHEYGGRAYAVDSGIIVVSHAGDGRLYRYDVAHRMRGLVPLTIYGDVRHGDLEIDTGRGLVYAV
;
A
#
# COMPACT_ATOMS: atom_id res chain seq x y z
N MET A 1 6.77 -39.21 22.34
CA MET A 1 6.20 -39.21 23.72
C MET A 1 5.90 -37.77 24.08
N SER A 2 4.73 -37.50 24.66
CA SER A 2 4.38 -36.17 25.16
C SER A 2 4.85 -36.04 26.61
N THR A 3 5.49 -34.92 26.96
CA THR A 3 6.03 -34.67 28.30
C THR A 3 5.13 -33.68 29.05
N THR A 4 4.72 -34.03 30.28
CA THR A 4 3.94 -33.13 31.14
C THR A 4 4.83 -32.02 31.69
N ALA A 5 4.41 -30.77 31.54
CA ALA A 5 5.13 -29.60 32.07
C ALA A 5 4.14 -28.52 32.55
N PRO A 6 4.52 -27.69 33.55
CA PRO A 6 3.71 -26.58 34.04
C PRO A 6 3.24 -25.63 32.95
N PHE A 7 2.12 -24.94 33.19
CA PHE A 7 1.64 -23.91 32.26
C PHE A 7 2.71 -22.82 32.06
N GLY A 8 3.00 -22.50 30.79
CA GLY A 8 3.97 -21.47 30.41
C GLY A 8 5.43 -21.94 30.26
N THR A 9 5.75 -23.20 30.56
CA THR A 9 7.13 -23.72 30.46
C THR A 9 7.33 -24.72 29.33
N TRP A 10 6.33 -24.88 28.47
CA TRP A 10 6.44 -25.75 27.31
C TRP A 10 7.51 -25.20 26.36
N PRO A 11 8.47 -26.04 25.92
CA PRO A 11 9.46 -25.62 24.95
C PRO A 11 8.74 -25.21 23.66
N SER A 12 8.85 -23.92 23.32
CA SER A 12 8.23 -23.35 22.13
C SER A 12 9.27 -23.21 21.02
N PRO A 13 9.00 -23.74 19.81
CA PRO A 13 9.83 -23.45 18.65
C PRO A 13 9.66 -22.00 18.15
N ILE A 14 8.66 -21.26 18.66
CA ILE A 14 8.39 -19.86 18.31
C ILE A 14 9.22 -18.97 19.25
N THR A 15 10.25 -18.34 18.71
CA THR A 15 11.08 -17.35 19.43
C THR A 15 10.52 -15.94 19.27
N PRO A 16 10.88 -14.97 20.14
CA PRO A 16 10.52 -13.55 19.93
C PRO A 16 10.92 -13.04 18.54
N GLY A 17 12.07 -13.49 18.02
CA GLY A 17 12.53 -13.15 16.66
C GLY A 17 11.66 -13.74 15.54
N THR A 18 10.94 -14.83 15.80
CA THR A 18 10.00 -15.44 14.83
C THR A 18 8.73 -14.59 14.67
N ILE A 19 8.33 -13.88 15.73
CA ILE A 19 7.16 -12.99 15.73
C ILE A 19 7.44 -11.72 14.92
N THR A 20 8.67 -11.20 15.01
CA THR A 20 9.06 -9.95 14.33
C THR A 20 9.38 -10.13 12.84
N THR A 21 9.71 -11.34 12.38
CA THR A 21 10.07 -11.61 10.98
C THR A 21 8.90 -12.00 10.07
N ARG A 22 7.72 -12.32 10.60
CA ARG A 22 6.68 -13.04 9.82
C ARG A 22 5.35 -12.34 9.60
N THR A 23 5.16 -11.11 10.03
CA THR A 23 3.85 -10.46 9.87
C THR A 23 3.86 -9.56 8.64
N VAL A 24 3.60 -10.15 7.47
CA VAL A 24 3.17 -9.38 6.29
C VAL A 24 1.66 -9.22 6.41
N LEU A 25 1.21 -7.98 6.64
CA LEU A 25 -0.21 -7.65 6.60
C LEU A 25 -0.58 -7.25 5.18
N LEU A 26 -1.42 -8.06 4.54
CA LEU A 26 -1.99 -7.77 3.23
C LEU A 26 -3.32 -7.05 3.43
N SER A 27 -3.53 -5.97 2.71
CA SER A 27 -4.77 -5.19 2.80
C SER A 27 -5.13 -4.52 1.48
N GLN A 28 -6.33 -3.95 1.43
CA GLN A 28 -6.81 -3.10 0.34
C GLN A 28 -6.69 -3.77 -1.04
N VAL A 29 -7.06 -5.04 -1.17
CA VAL A 29 -6.98 -5.76 -2.44
C VAL A 29 -7.91 -5.12 -3.47
N ARG A 30 -7.40 -4.84 -4.67
CA ARG A 30 -8.18 -4.38 -5.84
C ARG A 30 -7.77 -5.16 -7.09
N VAL A 31 -8.71 -5.32 -8.01
CA VAL A 31 -8.49 -5.99 -9.31
C VAL A 31 -8.80 -5.00 -10.42
N ASP A 32 -7.92 -4.94 -11.41
CA ASP A 32 -8.08 -4.12 -12.61
C ASP A 32 -7.70 -4.97 -13.84
N GLY A 33 -8.70 -5.39 -14.60
CA GLY A 33 -8.53 -6.36 -15.68
C GLY A 33 -7.90 -7.68 -15.19
N ALA A 34 -6.72 -8.02 -15.71
CA ALA A 34 -5.98 -9.23 -15.36
C ALA A 34 -5.05 -9.04 -14.14
N ASP A 35 -4.89 -7.81 -13.65
CA ASP A 35 -3.93 -7.46 -12.61
C ASP A 35 -4.59 -7.41 -11.24
N THR A 36 -3.86 -7.82 -10.22
CA THR A 36 -4.28 -7.72 -8.82
C THR A 36 -3.31 -6.85 -8.04
N TYR A 37 -3.84 -5.93 -7.24
CA TYR A 37 -3.09 -4.97 -6.44
C TYR A 37 -3.42 -5.15 -4.97
N TRP A 38 -2.42 -4.97 -4.10
CA TRP A 38 -2.63 -4.99 -2.66
C TRP A 38 -1.53 -4.21 -1.93
N VAL A 39 -1.84 -3.79 -0.71
CA VAL A 39 -0.89 -3.09 0.16
C VAL A 39 -0.27 -4.08 1.14
N GLU A 40 1.05 -4.09 1.22
CA GLU A 40 1.83 -4.82 2.23
C GLU A 40 2.57 -3.88 3.16
N GLN A 41 2.38 -4.05 4.46
CA GLN A 41 3.19 -3.35 5.46
C GLN A 41 4.54 -4.04 5.64
N ARG A 42 5.65 -3.31 5.43
CA ARG A 42 7.01 -3.83 5.59
C ARG A 42 7.65 -3.33 6.88
N ALA A 43 7.66 -4.18 7.90
CA ALA A 43 8.32 -3.87 9.18
C ALA A 43 9.80 -3.51 9.03
N SER A 44 10.51 -4.15 8.09
CA SER A 44 11.93 -3.88 7.77
C SER A 44 12.17 -2.52 7.10
N GLN A 45 11.13 -1.83 6.64
CA GLN A 45 11.20 -0.52 5.98
C GLN A 45 10.50 0.55 6.83
N ALA A 46 10.80 0.59 8.14
CA ALA A 46 10.17 1.51 9.09
C ALA A 46 8.63 1.46 9.09
N GLY A 47 8.04 0.32 8.74
CA GLY A 47 6.59 0.15 8.67
C GLY A 47 5.93 0.74 7.41
N ARG A 48 6.69 1.06 6.36
CA ARG A 48 6.17 1.56 5.08
C ARG A 48 5.14 0.60 4.49
N ASN A 49 4.06 1.16 3.96
CA ASN A 49 3.03 0.45 3.21
C ASN A 49 3.38 0.48 1.72
N VAL A 50 3.57 -0.69 1.13
CA VAL A 50 4.03 -0.86 -0.25
C VAL A 50 2.89 -1.38 -1.11
N LEU A 51 2.63 -0.74 -2.25
CA LEU A 51 1.68 -1.24 -3.23
C LEU A 51 2.35 -2.25 -4.16
N LEU A 52 1.92 -3.49 -4.07
CA LEU A 52 2.31 -4.57 -4.96
C LEU A 52 1.28 -4.74 -6.08
N ARG A 53 1.77 -5.19 -7.24
CA ARG A 53 0.98 -5.66 -8.37
C ARG A 53 1.41 -7.09 -8.69
N ARG A 54 0.44 -7.99 -8.83
CA ARG A 54 0.58 -9.24 -9.57
C ARG A 54 -0.04 -9.03 -10.95
N ASP A 55 0.76 -9.13 -12.00
CA ASP A 55 0.24 -8.99 -13.36
C ASP A 55 -0.43 -10.28 -13.87
N GLY A 56 -1.06 -10.18 -15.06
CA GLY A 56 -1.71 -11.31 -15.74
C GLY A 56 -0.78 -12.52 -15.99
N ASP A 57 0.53 -12.28 -16.14
CA ASP A 57 1.55 -13.34 -16.31
C ASP A 57 2.03 -13.92 -14.96
N GLY A 58 1.55 -13.35 -13.85
CA GLY A 58 1.83 -13.79 -12.50
C GLY A 58 3.10 -13.21 -11.88
N GLN A 59 3.74 -12.24 -12.52
CA GLN A 59 4.88 -11.53 -11.93
C GLN A 59 4.41 -10.60 -10.81
N ILE A 60 5.12 -10.61 -9.69
CA ILE A 60 4.81 -9.81 -8.51
C ILE A 60 5.91 -8.78 -8.27
N GLY A 61 5.55 -7.51 -8.08
CA GLY A 61 6.50 -6.45 -7.76
C GLY A 61 5.87 -5.17 -7.23
N GLU A 62 6.70 -4.31 -6.63
CA GLU A 62 6.32 -2.95 -6.25
C GLU A 62 6.06 -2.13 -7.52
N VAL A 63 4.92 -1.44 -7.56
CA VAL A 63 4.44 -0.80 -8.80
C VAL A 63 4.73 0.71 -8.87
N LEU A 64 4.87 1.36 -7.71
CA LEU A 64 5.01 2.82 -7.64
C LEU A 64 6.48 3.26 -7.76
N PRO A 65 6.77 4.33 -8.54
CA PRO A 65 8.10 4.92 -8.59
C PRO A 65 8.33 5.88 -7.40
N LEU A 66 9.47 6.57 -7.39
CA LEU A 66 9.72 7.66 -6.44
C LEU A 66 8.78 8.84 -6.68
N THR A 67 8.49 9.59 -5.62
CA THR A 67 7.79 10.88 -5.70
C THR A 67 8.65 11.91 -6.45
N PRO A 68 8.09 13.05 -6.90
CA PRO A 68 8.87 14.15 -7.46
C PRO A 68 9.92 14.77 -6.51
N ALA A 69 9.86 14.44 -5.21
CA ALA A 69 10.84 14.83 -4.20
C ALA A 69 11.88 13.72 -3.92
N ASP A 70 11.98 12.72 -4.80
CA ASP A 70 12.89 11.56 -4.69
C ASP A 70 12.65 10.65 -3.47
N GLU A 71 11.41 10.60 -2.98
CA GLU A 71 11.02 9.77 -1.83
C GLU A 71 10.35 8.46 -2.27
N LEU A 72 10.54 7.41 -1.48
CA LEU A 72 9.77 6.18 -1.62
C LEU A 72 8.32 6.41 -1.18
N VAL A 73 7.35 6.00 -2.01
CA VAL A 73 5.94 6.13 -1.64
C VAL A 73 5.60 5.19 -0.47
N ASP A 74 5.02 5.77 0.57
CA ASP A 74 4.29 5.08 1.64
C ASP A 74 2.78 5.20 1.39
N VAL A 75 2.15 4.08 1.00
CA VAL A 75 0.74 3.97 0.60
C VAL A 75 -0.15 3.90 1.84
N ARG A 76 -0.34 5.06 2.46
CA ARG A 76 -1.05 5.19 3.73
C ARG A 76 -1.73 6.54 3.81
N THR A 77 -2.88 6.56 4.46
CA THR A 77 -3.63 7.76 4.78
C THR A 77 -3.84 7.88 6.28
N ARG A 78 -3.96 9.12 6.75
CA ARG A 78 -4.22 9.48 8.15
C ARG A 78 -5.61 10.10 8.33
N VAL A 79 -6.52 9.91 7.37
CA VAL A 79 -7.93 10.28 7.58
C VAL A 79 -8.44 9.63 8.85
N HIS A 80 -8.96 10.45 9.77
CA HIS A 80 -9.36 10.08 11.13
C HIS A 80 -8.29 9.35 11.96
N GLU A 81 -7.00 9.49 11.64
CA GLU A 81 -5.86 8.77 12.24
C GLU A 81 -5.87 7.24 12.12
N TYR A 82 -7.01 6.64 11.77
CA TYR A 82 -7.18 5.20 11.55
C TYR A 82 -7.03 4.80 10.07
N GLY A 83 -7.01 5.78 9.16
CA GLY A 83 -6.79 5.58 7.74
C GLY A 83 -8.04 5.14 6.97
N GLY A 84 -7.82 4.55 5.79
CA GLY A 84 -8.86 4.18 4.82
C GLY A 84 -8.20 3.62 3.55
N ARG A 85 -8.99 3.37 2.49
CA ARG A 85 -8.44 2.92 1.18
C ARG A 85 -7.52 4.01 0.63
N ALA A 86 -6.21 3.81 0.79
CA ALA A 86 -5.17 4.80 0.52
C ALA A 86 -4.79 4.83 -0.97
N TYR A 87 -5.34 3.92 -1.76
CA TYR A 87 -5.21 3.94 -3.21
C TYR A 87 -6.50 3.47 -3.90
N ALA A 88 -6.60 3.84 -5.18
CA ALA A 88 -7.54 3.32 -6.15
C ALA A 88 -6.81 3.00 -7.45
N VAL A 89 -7.36 2.07 -8.22
CA VAL A 89 -6.87 1.73 -9.56
C VAL A 89 -8.06 1.49 -10.48
N ASP A 90 -7.98 2.03 -11.69
CA ASP A 90 -8.92 1.78 -12.78
C ASP A 90 -8.19 1.96 -14.11
N SER A 91 -8.27 0.97 -15.00
CA SER A 91 -7.72 1.03 -16.36
C SER A 91 -6.22 1.41 -16.39
N GLY A 92 -5.43 0.83 -15.48
CA GLY A 92 -4.00 1.08 -15.33
C GLY A 92 -3.62 2.43 -14.72
N ILE A 93 -4.61 3.24 -14.32
CA ILE A 93 -4.39 4.51 -13.61
C ILE A 93 -4.50 4.26 -12.12
N ILE A 94 -3.41 4.51 -11.40
CA ILE A 94 -3.35 4.42 -9.94
C ILE A 94 -3.43 5.83 -9.37
N VAL A 95 -4.29 6.03 -8.39
CA VAL A 95 -4.27 7.22 -7.53
C VAL A 95 -3.96 6.80 -6.12
N VAL A 96 -2.99 7.44 -5.48
CA VAL A 96 -2.46 7.03 -4.19
C VAL A 96 -2.25 8.21 -3.24
N SER A 97 -2.63 8.05 -1.99
CA SER A 97 -2.26 8.92 -0.87
C SER A 97 -0.87 8.57 -0.38
N HIS A 98 0.03 9.54 -0.41
CA HIS A 98 1.36 9.40 0.15
C HIS A 98 1.41 9.92 1.59
N ALA A 99 1.87 9.09 2.54
CA ALA A 99 1.90 9.49 3.95
C ALA A 99 2.94 10.57 4.27
N GLY A 100 4.01 10.70 3.47
CA GLY A 100 5.09 11.66 3.73
C GLY A 100 4.65 13.11 3.65
N ASP A 101 3.83 13.44 2.65
CA ASP A 101 3.36 14.81 2.40
C ASP A 101 1.83 14.96 2.42
N GLY A 102 1.09 13.86 2.54
CA GLY A 102 -0.38 13.85 2.55
C GLY A 102 -1.03 14.07 1.18
N ARG A 103 -0.27 14.14 0.09
CA ARG A 103 -0.80 14.46 -1.24
C ARG A 103 -1.35 13.21 -1.93
N LEU A 104 -2.28 13.46 -2.85
CA LEU A 104 -2.67 12.45 -3.84
C LEU A 104 -1.75 12.54 -5.05
N TYR A 105 -1.28 11.38 -5.50
CA TYR A 105 -0.50 11.23 -6.71
C TYR A 105 -1.20 10.32 -7.70
N ARG A 106 -1.17 10.69 -8.97
CA ARG A 106 -1.55 9.85 -10.10
C ARG A 106 -0.32 9.16 -10.68
N TYR A 107 -0.42 7.87 -10.95
CA TYR A 107 0.55 7.09 -11.70
C TYR A 107 -0.15 6.34 -12.83
N ASP A 108 0.51 6.27 -13.99
CA ASP A 108 0.00 5.61 -15.18
C ASP A 108 0.92 4.43 -15.50
N VAL A 109 0.41 3.21 -15.31
CA VAL A 109 1.21 1.99 -15.49
C VAL A 109 1.59 1.77 -16.96
N ALA A 110 0.81 2.28 -17.92
CA ALA A 110 1.14 2.22 -19.34
C ALA A 110 2.22 3.26 -19.71
N HIS A 111 2.31 4.38 -18.98
CA HIS A 111 3.24 5.48 -19.23
C HIS A 111 4.23 5.70 -18.07
N ARG A 112 4.90 4.61 -17.64
CA ARG A 112 5.77 4.58 -16.43
C ARG A 112 6.82 5.69 -16.38
N MET A 113 7.37 6.08 -17.53
CA MET A 113 8.40 7.14 -17.66
C MET A 113 7.91 8.53 -17.26
N ARG A 114 6.58 8.76 -17.18
CA ARG A 114 6.01 10.04 -16.73
C ARG A 114 6.12 10.24 -15.21
N GLY A 115 6.40 9.17 -14.45
CA GLY A 115 6.49 9.23 -13.00
C GLY A 115 5.15 9.53 -12.32
N LEU A 116 5.21 9.89 -11.03
CA LEU A 116 4.07 10.31 -10.24
C LEU A 116 3.74 11.79 -10.50
N VAL A 117 2.46 12.08 -10.71
CA VAL A 117 1.96 13.45 -10.90
C VAL A 117 1.09 13.83 -9.70
N PRO A 118 1.39 14.89 -8.95
CA PRO A 118 0.55 15.30 -7.83
C PRO A 118 -0.80 15.83 -8.34
N LEU A 119 -1.90 15.37 -7.75
CA LEU A 119 -3.27 15.82 -8.02
C LEU A 119 -3.74 16.91 -7.06
N THR A 120 -3.15 16.96 -5.87
CA THR A 120 -3.51 17.94 -4.83
C THR A 120 -2.33 18.86 -4.55
N ILE A 121 -2.60 20.06 -4.04
CA ILE A 121 -1.56 20.98 -3.55
C ILE A 121 -0.96 20.47 -2.24
N TYR A 122 0.22 20.96 -1.88
CA TYR A 122 0.77 20.72 -0.55
C TYR A 122 -0.06 21.48 0.50
N GLY A 123 -0.38 20.84 1.63
CA GLY A 123 -1.17 21.46 2.70
C GLY A 123 -1.49 20.48 3.82
N ASP A 124 -2.11 20.97 4.89
CA ASP A 124 -2.54 20.14 6.02
C ASP A 124 -3.93 19.55 5.75
N VAL A 125 -4.04 18.82 4.64
CA VAL A 125 -5.24 18.08 4.25
C VAL A 125 -4.84 16.62 4.06
N ARG A 126 -5.74 15.72 4.44
CA ARG A 126 -5.56 14.27 4.29
C ARG A 126 -6.65 13.75 3.36
N HIS A 127 -6.32 12.70 2.63
CA HIS A 127 -7.20 12.10 1.64
C HIS A 127 -7.24 10.59 1.83
N GLY A 128 -8.42 10.00 1.76
CA GLY A 128 -8.65 8.57 1.88
C GLY A 128 -9.91 8.16 1.14
N ASP A 129 -10.21 6.86 1.20
CA ASP A 129 -11.36 6.24 0.54
C ASP A 129 -11.48 6.59 -0.95
N LEU A 130 -10.37 6.43 -1.67
CA LEU A 130 -10.26 6.88 -3.05
C LEU A 130 -11.11 6.02 -4.00
N GLU A 131 -11.77 6.67 -4.95
CA GLU A 131 -12.48 6.04 -6.07
C GLU A 131 -12.27 6.84 -7.35
N ILE A 132 -11.98 6.14 -8.46
CA ILE A 132 -11.71 6.75 -9.77
C ILE A 132 -12.98 6.65 -10.63
N ASP A 133 -13.38 7.77 -11.22
CA ASP A 133 -14.40 7.83 -12.26
C ASP A 133 -13.74 8.25 -13.58
N THR A 134 -13.27 7.27 -14.34
CA THR A 134 -12.63 7.49 -15.64
C THR A 134 -13.55 8.11 -16.68
N GLY A 135 -14.87 7.83 -16.60
CA GLY A 135 -15.87 8.42 -17.50
C GLY A 135 -16.00 9.94 -17.35
N ARG A 136 -15.82 10.45 -16.13
CA ARG A 136 -15.82 11.90 -15.84
C ARG A 136 -14.43 12.51 -15.70
N GLY A 137 -13.38 11.70 -15.64
CA GLY A 137 -12.02 12.15 -15.35
C GLY A 137 -11.87 12.70 -13.93
N LEU A 138 -12.58 12.11 -12.96
CA LEU A 138 -12.61 12.55 -11.57
C LEU A 138 -12.04 11.50 -10.61
N VAL A 139 -11.60 11.98 -9.45
CA VAL A 139 -11.27 11.14 -8.29
C VAL A 139 -12.10 11.64 -7.13
N TYR A 140 -12.88 10.75 -6.53
CA TYR A 140 -13.55 11.01 -5.26
C TYR A 140 -12.63 10.59 -4.10
N ALA A 141 -12.58 11.42 -3.07
CA ALA A 141 -11.78 11.21 -1.87
C ALA A 141 -12.46 11.87 -0.67
N VAL A 142 -12.28 11.27 0.51
CA VAL A 142 -12.65 11.83 1.82
C VAL A 142 -11.44 12.45 2.48
#